data_AF-A0A392PWE2-F1
#
_entry.id   AF-A0A392PWE2-F1
#
_cell.length_a   1.000
_cell.length_b   1.000
_cell.length_c   1.000
_cell.angle_alpha   90.00
_cell.angle_beta   90.00
_cell.angle_gamma   90.00
#
_symmetry.space_group_name_H-M   'P 1'
#
loop_
_entity.id
_entity.type
_entity.pdbx_description
1 polymer ?
#
loop_
_entity_poly.entity_id
_entity_poly.type
_entity_poly.pdbx_seq_one_letter_code
_entity_poly.pdbx_strand_id
1 'polypeptide(L)'
;AKRLIGRKFSDPVVQKDIMLWPFKVISGVNDKPMITIKYKGQEKHLCAEEISSIVLTNMKEIAEAYLESPVKNAVVTVPAYFNDCQRKATMDAGAIAGLNVMRIINEPTAAAIAYGLDKRGNCDGERNIFVFDLGGGTFDVSLLTIKG
;
A
#
# COMPACT_ATOMS: atom_id res chain seq x y z
N ALA A 1 -0.15 -8.46 4.85
CA ALA A 1 0.73 -7.32 5.15
C ALA A 1 0.01 -5.97 5.20
N LYS A 2 -0.73 -5.54 4.15
CA LYS A 2 -1.41 -4.23 4.11
C LYS A 2 -2.34 -3.94 5.32
N ARG A 3 -2.95 -4.97 5.92
CA ARG A 3 -3.78 -4.85 7.14
C ARG A 3 -2.98 -4.65 8.44
N LEU A 4 -1.69 -5.01 8.44
CA LEU A 4 -0.78 -4.91 9.60
C LEU A 4 0.15 -3.69 9.54
N ILE A 5 0.41 -3.15 8.34
CA ILE A 5 1.39 -2.08 8.14
C ILE A 5 1.02 -0.85 8.96
N GLY A 6 1.99 -0.30 9.69
CA GLY A 6 1.81 0.87 10.56
C GLY A 6 0.89 0.67 11.78
N ARG A 7 0.45 -0.55 12.08
CA ARG A 7 -0.35 -0.88 13.28
C ARG A 7 0.51 -1.47 14.39
N LYS A 8 -0.06 -1.48 15.59
CA LYS A 8 0.47 -2.19 16.75
C LYS A 8 -0.15 -3.58 16.85
N PHE A 9 0.59 -4.54 17.40
CA PHE A 9 0.11 -5.89 17.62
C PHE A 9 -1.08 -5.90 18.58
N SER A 10 -1.06 -5.07 19.63
CA SER A 10 -2.18 -4.93 20.57
C SER A 10 -3.44 -4.25 20.02
N ASP A 11 -3.42 -3.71 18.79
CA ASP A 11 -4.60 -3.08 18.18
C ASP A 11 -5.76 -4.09 18.10
N PRO A 12 -6.97 -3.78 18.61
CA PRO A 12 -8.12 -4.68 18.57
C PRO A 12 -8.44 -5.20 17.16
N VAL A 13 -8.23 -4.36 16.14
CA VAL A 13 -8.42 -4.76 14.73
C VAL A 13 -7.42 -5.84 14.33
N VAL A 14 -6.17 -5.71 14.76
CA VAL A 14 -5.11 -6.68 14.48
C VAL A 14 -5.40 -8.00 15.20
N GLN A 15 -5.77 -7.94 16.49
CA GLN A 15 -6.13 -9.15 17.25
C GLN A 15 -7.31 -9.90 16.62
N LYS A 16 -8.32 -9.18 16.13
CA LYS A 16 -9.45 -9.78 15.42
C LYS A 16 -9.03 -10.44 14.11
N ASP A 17 -8.23 -9.74 13.30
CA ASP A 17 -7.81 -10.23 12.00
C ASP A 17 -6.85 -11.44 12.12
N ILE A 18 -6.01 -11.51 13.16
CA ILE A 18 -5.10 -12.64 13.41
C ILE A 18 -5.85 -13.96 13.56
N MET A 19 -7.04 -13.96 14.15
CA MET A 19 -7.86 -15.18 14.31
C MET A 19 -8.32 -15.78 12.98
N LEU A 20 -8.27 -15.01 11.88
CA LEU A 20 -8.72 -15.43 10.56
C LEU A 20 -7.57 -15.87 9.65
N TRP A 21 -6.31 -15.72 10.08
CA TRP A 21 -5.15 -15.96 9.24
C TRP A 21 -4.54 -17.35 9.47
N PRO A 22 -4.06 -18.01 8.39
CA PRO A 22 -3.41 -19.32 8.50
C PRO A 22 -1.95 -19.24 8.98
N PHE A 23 -1.43 -18.02 9.22
CA PHE A 23 -0.06 -17.77 9.64
C PHE A 23 -0.01 -17.13 11.02
N LYS A 24 1.05 -17.43 11.77
CA LYS A 24 1.25 -16.90 13.12
C LYS A 24 1.77 -15.46 13.06
N VAL A 25 1.17 -14.60 13.88
CA VAL A 25 1.65 -13.23 14.12
C VAL A 25 2.04 -13.12 15.59
N ILE A 26 3.19 -12.52 15.88
CA ILE A 26 3.70 -12.31 17.24
C ILE A 26 3.96 -10.81 17.48
N SER A 27 4.02 -10.41 18.75
CA SER A 27 4.47 -9.06 19.12
C SER A 27 5.99 -8.99 19.06
N GLY A 28 6.51 -8.01 18.33
CA GLY A 28 7.93 -7.67 18.25
C GLY A 28 8.29 -6.45 19.11
N VAL A 29 9.44 -5.86 18.84
CA VAL A 29 9.91 -4.65 19.51
C VAL A 29 8.89 -3.51 19.34
N ASN A 30 8.63 -2.75 20.41
CA ASN A 30 7.66 -1.65 20.44
C ASN A 30 6.23 -2.06 20.04
N ASP A 31 5.84 -3.30 20.34
CA ASP A 31 4.54 -3.85 20.01
C ASP A 31 4.25 -3.87 18.50
N LYS A 32 5.31 -4.00 17.68
CA LYS A 32 5.16 -4.13 16.22
C LYS A 32 4.71 -5.55 15.87
N PRO A 33 3.66 -5.74 15.05
CA PRO A 33 3.24 -7.07 14.62
C PRO A 33 4.27 -7.69 13.66
N MET A 34 4.71 -8.91 13.97
CA MET A 34 5.67 -9.67 13.17
C MET A 34 5.04 -10.98 12.70
N ILE A 35 5.08 -11.24 11.38
CA ILE A 35 4.62 -12.49 10.79
C ILE A 35 5.73 -13.53 10.92
N THR A 36 5.41 -14.69 11.47
CA THR A 36 6.33 -15.81 11.61
C THR A 36 6.22 -16.74 10.42
N ILE A 37 7.35 -17.00 9.77
CA ILE A 37 7.46 -17.89 8.62
C ILE A 37 8.58 -18.92 8.83
N LYS A 38 8.46 -20.08 8.19
CA LYS A 38 9.57 -21.04 8.07
C LYS A 38 10.19 -20.92 6.69
N TYR A 39 11.44 -20.50 6.62
CA TYR A 39 12.17 -20.32 5.36
C TYR A 39 13.50 -21.06 5.41
N LYS A 40 13.75 -21.94 4.43
CA LYS A 40 14.94 -22.80 4.36
C LYS A 40 15.21 -23.56 5.68
N GLY A 41 14.16 -24.08 6.30
CA GLY A 41 14.24 -24.83 7.56
C GLY A 41 14.37 -23.98 8.83
N GLN A 42 14.59 -22.67 8.71
CA GLN A 42 14.72 -21.74 9.84
C GLN A 42 13.44 -20.93 10.05
N GLU A 43 13.11 -20.68 11.30
CA GLU A 43 12.06 -19.72 11.65
C GLU A 43 12.57 -18.29 11.46
N LYS A 44 11.76 -17.45 10.82
CA LYS A 44 12.03 -16.03 10.61
C LYS A 44 10.80 -15.22 10.99
N HIS A 45 11.05 -14.00 11.44
CA HIS A 45 10.01 -13.03 11.77
C HIS A 45 10.18 -11.83 10.86
N LEU A 46 9.14 -11.52 10.08
CA LEU A 46 9.13 -10.39 9.16
C LEU A 46 8.06 -9.40 9.57
N CYS A 47 8.39 -8.11 9.56
CA CYS A 47 7.40 -7.06 9.72
C CYS A 47 6.58 -6.88 8.43
N ALA A 48 5.49 -6.12 8.54
CA ALA A 48 4.62 -5.85 7.40
C ALA A 48 5.35 -5.12 6.26
N GLU A 49 6.29 -4.23 6.60
CA GLU A 49 7.10 -3.45 5.67
C GLU A 49 8.05 -4.33 4.87
N GLU A 50 8.71 -5.30 5.49
CA GLU A 50 9.58 -6.27 4.80
C GLU A 50 8.78 -7.17 3.85
N ILE A 51 7.56 -7.56 4.23
CA ILE A 51 6.71 -8.35 3.33
C ILE A 51 6.21 -7.49 2.18
N SER A 52 5.80 -6.26 2.46
CA SER A 52 5.40 -5.31 1.43
C SER A 52 6.57 -4.96 0.49
N SER A 53 7.81 -4.88 1.00
CA SER A 53 8.97 -4.61 0.16
C SER A 53 9.25 -5.75 -0.81
N ILE A 54 9.05 -7.01 -0.41
CA ILE A 54 9.19 -8.16 -1.33
C ILE A 54 8.22 -8.02 -2.52
N VAL A 55 6.96 -7.61 -2.26
CA VAL A 55 5.98 -7.35 -3.32
C VAL A 55 6.43 -6.19 -4.21
N LEU A 56 6.91 -5.09 -3.62
CA LEU A 56 7.40 -3.93 -4.38
C LEU A 56 8.65 -4.26 -5.21
N THR A 57 9.55 -5.09 -4.71
CA THR A 57 10.71 -5.58 -5.46
C THR A 57 10.27 -6.38 -6.68
N ASN A 58 9.32 -7.31 -6.52
CA ASN A 58 8.78 -8.05 -7.65
C ASN A 58 8.11 -7.13 -8.69
N MET A 59 7.34 -6.12 -8.25
CA MET A 59 6.74 -5.13 -9.16
C MET A 59 7.78 -4.28 -9.88
N LYS A 60 8.87 -3.92 -9.20
CA LYS A 60 10.02 -3.23 -9.78
C LYS A 60 10.68 -4.09 -10.85
N GLU A 61 10.98 -5.36 -10.56
CA GLU A 61 11.59 -6.29 -11.51
C GLU A 61 10.75 -6.46 -12.78
N ILE A 62 9.42 -6.56 -12.64
CA ILE A 62 8.49 -6.61 -13.78
C ILE A 62 8.60 -5.33 -14.63
N ALA A 63 8.63 -4.15 -13.99
CA ALA A 63 8.76 -2.88 -14.70
C ALA A 63 10.13 -2.72 -15.38
N GLU A 64 11.21 -3.12 -14.73
CA GLU A 64 12.58 -3.11 -15.28
C GLU A 64 12.71 -4.05 -16.47
N ALA A 65 12.10 -5.23 -16.42
CA ALA A 65 12.05 -6.17 -17.54
C ALA A 65 11.27 -5.61 -18.74
N TYR A 66 10.15 -4.92 -18.49
CA TYR A 66 9.34 -4.30 -19.55
C TYR A 66 10.03 -3.08 -20.20
N LEU A 67 10.70 -2.26 -19.40
CA LEU A 67 11.36 -1.03 -19.85
C LEU A 67 12.81 -1.23 -20.31
N GLU A 68 13.36 -2.43 -20.12
CA GLU A 68 14.77 -2.78 -20.34
C GLU A 68 15.74 -1.78 -19.68
N SER A 69 15.33 -1.20 -18.55
CA SER A 69 16.08 -0.14 -17.87
C SER A 69 15.81 -0.11 -16.36
N PRO A 70 16.77 0.37 -15.54
CA PRO A 70 16.60 0.42 -14.10
C PRO A 70 15.49 1.38 -13.66
N VAL A 71 14.62 0.93 -12.75
CA VAL A 71 13.53 1.73 -12.17
C VAL A 71 13.93 2.15 -10.76
N LYS A 72 14.14 3.46 -10.58
CA LYS A 72 14.59 4.03 -9.30
C LYS A 72 13.51 4.79 -8.56
N ASN A 73 12.58 5.43 -9.27
CA ASN A 73 11.59 6.32 -8.68
C ASN A 73 10.19 5.73 -8.83
N ALA A 74 9.36 5.84 -7.79
CA ALA A 74 8.00 5.36 -7.82
C ALA A 74 7.04 6.29 -7.08
N VAL A 75 5.78 6.28 -7.51
CA VAL A 75 4.64 6.80 -6.75
C VAL A 75 3.84 5.58 -6.29
N VAL A 76 3.54 5.50 -5.01
CA VAL A 76 2.83 4.35 -4.42
C VAL A 76 1.48 4.81 -3.90
N THR A 77 0.43 4.06 -4.20
CA THR A 77 -0.93 4.35 -3.76
C THR A 77 -1.22 3.73 -2.39
N VAL A 78 -2.04 4.39 -1.59
CA VAL A 78 -2.56 3.87 -0.30
C VAL A 78 -4.05 4.19 -0.15
N PRO A 79 -4.80 3.46 0.70
CA PRO A 79 -6.17 3.82 1.01
C PRO A 79 -6.28 5.24 1.57
N ALA A 80 -7.38 5.94 1.26
CA ALA A 80 -7.54 7.34 1.70
C ALA A 80 -7.53 7.50 3.23
N TYR A 81 -8.02 6.49 3.96
CA TYR A 81 -8.07 6.47 5.41
C TYR A 81 -6.74 6.10 6.09
N PHE A 82 -5.66 5.82 5.34
CA PHE A 82 -4.36 5.55 5.95
C PHE A 82 -3.83 6.77 6.71
N ASN A 83 -3.48 6.56 7.98
CA ASN A 83 -2.85 7.58 8.82
C ASN A 83 -1.35 7.73 8.49
N ASP A 84 -0.70 8.71 9.13
CA ASP A 84 0.70 9.05 8.87
C ASP A 84 1.66 7.89 9.17
N CYS A 85 1.42 7.11 10.22
CA CYS A 85 2.24 5.93 10.55
C CYS A 85 2.17 4.88 9.44
N GLN A 86 0.99 4.62 8.89
CA GLN A 86 0.80 3.64 7.82
C GLN A 86 1.40 4.13 6.49
N ARG A 87 1.29 5.43 6.20
CA ARG A 87 1.93 6.07 5.04
C ARG A 87 3.45 5.98 5.16
N LYS A 88 4.00 6.29 6.33
CA LYS A 88 5.44 6.20 6.60
C LYS A 88 5.95 4.77 6.44
N ALA A 89 5.26 3.80 7.04
CA ALA A 89 5.61 2.40 6.90
C ALA A 89 5.57 1.90 5.44
N THR A 90 4.64 2.43 4.63
CA THR A 90 4.58 2.14 3.18
C THR A 90 5.77 2.75 2.42
N MET A 91 6.18 3.97 2.77
CA MET A 91 7.40 4.58 2.23
C MET A 91 8.65 3.79 2.61
N ASP A 92 8.72 3.32 3.85
CA ASP A 92 9.84 2.52 4.35
C ASP A 92 9.92 1.17 3.61
N ALA A 93 8.77 0.52 3.32
CA ALA A 93 8.72 -0.66 2.46
C ALA A 93 9.29 -0.38 1.05
N GLY A 94 8.98 0.78 0.47
CA GLY A 94 9.56 1.22 -0.81
C GLY A 94 11.07 1.43 -0.73
N ALA A 95 11.56 2.03 0.36
CA ALA A 95 13.00 2.20 0.58
C ALA A 95 13.73 0.85 0.71
N ILE A 96 13.16 -0.12 1.44
CA ILE A 96 13.71 -1.49 1.54
C ILE A 96 13.74 -2.17 0.16
N ALA A 97 12.75 -1.91 -0.70
CA ALA A 97 12.72 -2.42 -2.08
C ALA A 97 13.71 -1.72 -3.03
N GLY A 98 14.47 -0.72 -2.56
CA GLY A 98 15.40 0.06 -3.38
C GLY A 98 14.71 1.01 -4.34
N LEU A 99 13.52 1.52 -3.96
CA LEU A 99 12.77 2.55 -4.67
C LEU A 99 12.81 3.86 -3.90
N ASN A 100 13.03 4.96 -4.62
CA ASN A 100 12.76 6.31 -4.14
C ASN A 100 11.26 6.61 -4.29
N VAL A 101 10.53 6.53 -3.18
CA VAL A 101 9.08 6.82 -3.15
C VAL A 101 8.89 8.34 -3.19
N MET A 102 8.69 8.87 -4.39
CA MET A 102 8.56 10.31 -4.64
C MET A 102 7.31 10.90 -3.98
N ARG A 103 6.22 10.11 -3.96
CA ARG A 103 4.95 10.52 -3.37
C ARG A 103 4.13 9.29 -2.98
N ILE A 104 3.45 9.41 -1.85
CA ILE A 104 2.30 8.56 -1.52
C ILE A 104 1.04 9.30 -1.93
N ILE A 105 0.21 8.67 -2.77
CA ILE A 105 -1.08 9.25 -3.18
C ILE A 105 -2.23 8.35 -2.72
N ASN A 106 -3.40 8.95 -2.55
CA ASN A 106 -4.59 8.18 -2.21
C ASN A 106 -5.06 7.40 -3.44
N GLU A 107 -5.42 6.13 -3.25
CA GLU A 107 -6.04 5.27 -4.27
C GLU A 107 -7.18 5.97 -5.02
N PRO A 108 -8.20 6.56 -4.36
CA PRO A 108 -9.28 7.24 -5.08
C PRO A 108 -8.82 8.49 -5.84
N THR A 109 -7.78 9.20 -5.35
CA THR A 109 -7.19 10.32 -6.08
C THR A 109 -6.43 9.84 -7.31
N ALA A 110 -5.71 8.72 -7.23
CA ALA A 110 -5.05 8.11 -8.38
C ALA A 110 -6.06 7.71 -9.45
N ALA A 111 -7.17 7.08 -9.05
CA ALA A 111 -8.28 6.73 -9.94
C ALA A 111 -8.91 7.98 -10.58
N ALA A 112 -9.14 9.03 -9.80
CA ALA A 112 -9.72 10.28 -10.32
C ALA A 112 -8.75 11.04 -11.25
N ILE A 113 -7.44 10.97 -11.02
CA ILE A 113 -6.43 11.51 -11.94
C ILE A 113 -6.46 10.72 -13.26
N ALA A 114 -6.50 9.39 -13.20
CA ALA A 114 -6.59 8.55 -14.39
C ALA A 114 -7.85 8.86 -15.20
N TYR A 115 -9.01 8.98 -14.53
CA TYR A 115 -10.27 9.38 -15.17
C TYR A 115 -10.23 10.81 -15.73
N GLY A 116 -9.70 11.76 -14.95
CA GLY A 116 -9.62 13.17 -15.32
C GLY A 116 -8.71 13.42 -16.52
N LEU A 117 -7.55 12.73 -16.59
CA LEU A 117 -6.62 12.81 -17.72
C LEU A 117 -7.23 12.30 -19.03
N ASP A 118 -7.99 11.20 -18.97
CA ASP A 118 -8.68 10.62 -20.14
C ASP A 118 -9.82 11.52 -20.65
N LYS A 119 -10.44 12.32 -19.77
CA LYS A 119 -11.59 13.20 -20.08
C LYS A 119 -11.23 14.69 -20.21
N ARG A 120 -9.93 15.03 -20.31
CA ARG A 120 -9.43 16.42 -20.34
C ARG A 120 -9.83 17.24 -21.57
N GLY A 121 -10.29 16.61 -22.65
CA GLY A 121 -10.58 17.32 -23.90
C GLY A 121 -11.77 18.30 -23.86
N ASN A 122 -12.75 18.13 -22.96
CA ASN A 122 -14.09 18.67 -23.23
C ASN A 122 -14.79 19.44 -22.09
N CYS A 123 -14.14 19.81 -20.97
CA CYS A 123 -14.93 20.51 -19.93
C CYS A 123 -14.14 21.43 -19.00
N ASP A 124 -14.39 22.73 -19.16
CA ASP A 124 -14.03 23.80 -18.23
C ASP A 124 -15.00 23.80 -17.03
N GLY A 125 -14.49 23.69 -15.81
CA GLY A 125 -15.29 23.81 -14.58
C GLY A 125 -14.99 22.78 -13.48
N GLU A 126 -15.56 23.01 -12.29
CA GLU A 126 -15.50 22.06 -11.17
C GLU A 126 -16.31 20.80 -11.47
N ARG A 127 -15.75 19.63 -11.19
CA ARG A 127 -16.46 18.35 -11.31
C ARG A 127 -16.38 17.57 -10.01
N ASN A 128 -17.53 17.06 -9.59
CA ASN A 128 -17.60 16.10 -8.52
C ASN A 128 -17.50 14.69 -9.12
N ILE A 129 -16.53 13.92 -8.63
CA ILE A 129 -16.22 12.57 -9.06
C ILE A 129 -16.51 11.65 -7.88
N PHE A 130 -17.44 10.73 -8.10
CA PHE A 130 -17.72 9.65 -7.17
C PHE A 130 -16.88 8.43 -7.57
N VAL A 131 -15.94 8.04 -6.70
CA VAL A 131 -15.10 6.86 -6.86
C VAL A 131 -15.69 5.73 -6.01
N PHE A 132 -15.98 4.63 -6.68
CA PHE A 132 -16.43 3.38 -6.08
C PHE A 132 -15.35 2.32 -6.32
N ASP A 133 -14.69 1.88 -5.26
CA ASP A 133 -13.64 0.85 -5.30
C ASP A 133 -14.08 -0.36 -4.49
N LEU A 134 -14.40 -1.44 -5.19
CA LEU A 134 -14.76 -2.73 -4.61
C LEU A 134 -13.65 -3.74 -4.92
N GLY A 135 -12.68 -3.80 -4.01
CA GLY A 135 -11.55 -4.71 -4.09
C GLY A 135 -11.83 -6.07 -3.44
N GLY A 136 -10.87 -7.00 -3.55
CA GLY A 136 -11.00 -8.35 -3.00
C GLY A 136 -11.03 -8.47 -1.47
N GLY A 137 -10.87 -7.36 -0.74
CA GLY A 137 -10.91 -7.36 0.72
C GLY A 137 -11.13 -5.99 1.37
N THR A 138 -11.42 -4.96 0.57
CA THR A 138 -11.75 -3.61 1.01
C THR A 138 -12.86 -3.06 0.12
N PHE A 139 -13.72 -2.24 0.70
CA PHE A 139 -14.76 -1.51 -0.02
C PHE A 139 -14.61 -0.04 0.36
N ASP A 140 -14.24 0.77 -0.62
CA ASP A 140 -13.87 2.16 -0.44
C ASP A 140 -14.72 3.06 -1.34
N VAL A 141 -15.27 4.11 -0.74
CA VAL A 141 -16.08 5.12 -1.44
C VAL A 141 -15.48 6.49 -1.18
N SER A 142 -15.35 7.30 -2.22
CA SER A 142 -14.81 8.67 -2.10
C SER A 142 -15.53 9.61 -3.04
N LEU A 143 -15.81 10.82 -2.58
CA LEU A 143 -16.30 11.93 -3.41
C LEU A 143 -15.19 12.99 -3.50
N LEU A 144 -14.76 13.29 -4.72
CA LEU A 144 -13.64 14.19 -5.00
C LEU A 144 -14.13 15.33 -5.88
N THR A 145 -13.73 16.56 -5.56
CA THR A 145 -13.93 17.71 -6.46
C THR A 145 -12.63 18.00 -7.18
N ILE A 146 -12.63 17.96 -8.52
CA ILE A 146 -11.49 18.36 -9.35
C ILE A 146 -11.85 19.66 -10.05
N LYS A 147 -10.92 20.63 -10.02
CA LYS A 147 -10.97 21.83 -10.85
C LYS A 147 -9.98 21.66 -12.02
N GLY A 148 -10.48 21.85 -13.23
CA GLY A 148 -9.68 21.86 -14.47
C GLY A 148 -8.82 23.11 -14.58
#